data_AF-A0A2V9G374-F1
#
_entry.id   AF-A0A2V9G374-F1
#
_cell.length_a   1.000
_cell.length_b   1.000
_cell.length_c   1.000
_cell.angle_alpha   90.00
_cell.angle_beta   90.00
_cell.angle_gamma   90.00
#
_symmetry.space_group_name_H-M   'P 1'
#
loop_
_entity.id
_entity.type
_entity.pdbx_description
1 polymer ?
#
loop_
_entity_poly.entity_id
_entity_poly.type
_entity_poly.pdbx_seq_one_letter_code
_entity_poly.pdbx_strand_id
1 'polypeptide(L)'
;QVDQPAGACLAVRRGAWESMGGFDERFFPLWFEDVDLCRRLRAHNWKILYSPTATFLHTGGHSVSRLSIGERQVFWYRNLLRYWRKHESRAAVATLRAIITLGMGLRSFATLVGSGPENAPPAEALRAYARVIGECTLRGPDGGNPMADKGGQ
;
A
#
# COMPACT_ATOMS: atom_id res chain seq x y z
N GLN A 1 -21.05 5.67 -11.90
CA GLN A 1 -20.53 5.69 -10.51
C GLN A 1 -19.49 4.60 -10.39
N VAL A 2 -18.41 4.84 -9.67
CA VAL A 2 -17.34 3.86 -9.43
C VAL A 2 -17.03 3.79 -7.94
N ASP A 3 -16.38 2.72 -7.51
CA ASP A 3 -16.06 2.53 -6.10
C ASP A 3 -14.72 3.17 -5.71
N GLN A 4 -13.74 3.08 -6.61
CA GLN A 4 -12.37 3.52 -6.38
C GLN A 4 -11.70 3.80 -7.75
N PRO A 5 -11.65 5.06 -8.21
CA PRO A 5 -10.84 5.45 -9.35
C PRO A 5 -9.36 5.47 -8.96
N ALA A 6 -8.46 5.57 -9.95
CA ALA A 6 -7.05 5.80 -9.67
C ALA A 6 -6.84 7.16 -8.97
N GLY A 7 -6.05 7.19 -7.88
CA GLY A 7 -5.66 8.43 -7.18
C GLY A 7 -4.83 9.42 -8.00
N ALA A 8 -4.49 9.07 -9.25
CA ALA A 8 -3.77 9.89 -10.21
C ALA A 8 -4.34 11.30 -10.43
N CYS A 9 -5.68 11.43 -10.43
CA CYS A 9 -6.37 12.69 -10.65
C CYS A 9 -7.73 12.64 -9.98
N LEU A 10 -7.85 13.31 -8.83
CA LEU A 10 -9.09 13.38 -8.04
C LEU A 10 -9.46 14.83 -7.78
N ALA A 11 -10.73 15.17 -8.02
CA ALA A 11 -11.34 16.41 -7.55
C ALA A 11 -12.34 16.05 -6.46
N VAL A 12 -12.13 16.58 -5.25
CA VAL A 12 -12.96 16.30 -4.07
C VAL A 12 -13.62 17.59 -3.60
N ARG A 13 -14.92 17.55 -3.30
CA ARG A 13 -15.61 18.69 -2.69
C ARG A 13 -14.95 19.03 -1.36
N ARG A 14 -14.68 20.31 -1.10
CA ARG A 14 -14.03 20.77 0.14
C ARG A 14 -14.69 20.21 1.41
N GLY A 15 -16.01 20.33 1.54
CA GLY A 15 -16.72 19.78 2.71
C GLY A 15 -16.60 18.26 2.87
N ALA A 16 -16.53 17.52 1.75
CA ALA A 16 -16.29 16.08 1.78
C ALA A 16 -14.85 15.77 2.24
N TRP A 17 -13.86 16.52 1.74
CA TRP A 17 -12.46 16.40 2.15
C TRP A 17 -12.26 16.69 3.65
N GLU A 18 -12.81 17.81 4.12
CA GLU A 18 -12.69 18.26 5.51
C GLU A 18 -13.41 17.31 6.46
N SER A 19 -14.63 16.85 6.12
CA SER A 19 -15.34 15.85 6.94
C SER A 19 -14.59 14.53 7.09
N MET A 20 -13.73 14.20 6.13
CA MET A 20 -12.89 13.01 6.14
C MET A 20 -11.53 13.24 6.82
N GLY A 21 -11.16 14.49 7.16
CA GLY A 21 -9.82 14.81 7.63
C GLY A 21 -8.72 14.57 6.59
N GLY A 22 -9.06 14.59 5.30
CA GLY A 22 -8.11 14.37 4.20
C GLY A 22 -7.57 12.94 4.10
N PHE A 23 -6.35 12.80 3.58
CA PHE A 23 -5.65 11.52 3.50
C PHE A 23 -5.15 11.06 4.88
N ASP A 24 -5.09 9.75 5.08
CA ASP A 24 -4.47 9.17 6.26
C ASP A 24 -2.96 9.06 6.03
N GLU A 25 -2.19 10.00 6.60
CA GLU A 25 -0.73 10.13 6.41
C GLU A 25 0.07 8.92 6.89
N ARG A 26 -0.56 8.02 7.64
CA ARG A 26 0.03 6.76 8.06
C ARG A 26 0.30 5.80 6.89
N PHE A 27 -0.37 5.98 5.75
CA PHE A 27 -0.07 5.30 4.48
C PHE A 27 1.19 5.91 3.84
N PHE A 28 2.31 5.75 4.53
CA PHE A 28 3.60 6.27 4.08
C PHE A 28 4.45 5.14 3.47
N PRO A 29 5.36 5.40 2.52
CA PRO A 29 5.47 6.65 1.75
C PRO A 29 4.41 6.81 0.66
N LEU A 30 3.66 5.74 0.33
CA LEU A 30 2.65 5.72 -0.72
C LEU A 30 1.83 4.41 -0.70
N TRP A 31 0.75 4.38 -1.47
CA TRP A 31 -0.27 3.33 -1.60
C TRP A 31 -1.28 3.27 -0.45
N PHE A 32 -2.54 3.09 -0.86
CA PHE A 32 -3.74 2.90 -0.03
C PHE A 32 -4.30 4.16 0.63
N GLU A 33 -3.64 5.31 0.52
CA GLU A 33 -4.18 6.60 0.98
C GLU A 33 -5.44 7.02 0.22
N ASP A 34 -5.44 6.83 -1.09
CA ASP A 34 -6.55 7.14 -1.99
C ASP A 34 -7.68 6.11 -1.86
N VAL A 35 -7.32 4.82 -1.74
CA VAL A 35 -8.24 3.71 -1.50
C VAL A 35 -9.00 3.91 -0.18
N ASP A 36 -8.27 4.26 0.87
CA ASP A 36 -8.83 4.57 2.18
C ASP A 36 -9.79 5.77 2.13
N LEU A 37 -9.39 6.86 1.48
CA LEU A 37 -10.25 8.03 1.31
C LEU A 37 -11.54 7.68 0.57
N CYS A 38 -11.44 6.93 -0.55
CA CYS A 38 -12.61 6.51 -1.33
C CYS A 38 -13.57 5.66 -0.48
N ARG A 39 -13.05 4.70 0.28
CA ARG A 39 -13.89 3.86 1.16
C ARG A 39 -14.59 4.69 2.23
N ARG A 40 -13.89 5.63 2.87
CA ARG A 40 -14.47 6.51 3.90
C ARG A 40 -15.51 7.46 3.32
N LEU A 41 -15.28 8.03 2.15
CA LEU A 41 -16.26 8.85 1.44
C LEU A 41 -17.56 8.08 1.17
N ARG A 42 -17.46 6.86 0.62
CA ARG A 42 -18.64 6.02 0.37
C ARG A 42 -19.37 5.65 1.66
N ALA A 43 -18.63 5.33 2.73
CA ALA A 43 -19.22 5.02 4.04
C ALA A 43 -20.02 6.21 4.62
N HIS A 44 -19.73 7.44 4.19
CA HIS A 44 -20.46 8.66 4.55
C HIS A 44 -21.42 9.13 3.45
N ASN A 45 -21.88 8.19 2.59
CA ASN A 45 -22.87 8.43 1.53
C ASN A 45 -22.43 9.42 0.44
N TRP A 46 -21.13 9.75 0.34
CA TRP A 46 -20.61 10.50 -0.80
C TRP A 46 -20.50 9.59 -2.02
N LYS A 47 -20.89 10.11 -3.19
CA LYS A 47 -20.77 9.41 -4.47
C LYS A 47 -19.42 9.71 -5.11
N ILE A 48 -18.80 8.67 -5.67
CA ILE A 48 -17.58 8.80 -6.47
C ILE A 48 -17.94 8.61 -7.94
N LEU A 49 -17.66 9.63 -8.74
CA LEU A 49 -18.02 9.68 -10.16
C LEU A 49 -16.76 9.70 -11.01
N TYR A 50 -16.78 8.91 -12.07
CA TYR A 50 -15.75 8.90 -13.11
C TYR A 50 -16.27 9.72 -14.30
N SER A 51 -15.43 10.62 -14.82
CA SER A 51 -15.74 11.39 -16.02
C SER A 51 -14.90 10.88 -17.20
N PRO A 52 -15.50 10.18 -18.18
CA PRO A 52 -14.76 9.68 -19.33
C PRO A 52 -14.23 10.77 -20.26
N THR A 53 -14.77 12.00 -20.16
CA THR A 53 -14.38 13.13 -21.01
C THR A 53 -13.23 13.95 -20.41
N ALA A 54 -12.90 13.77 -19.13
CA ALA A 54 -11.81 14.46 -18.47
C ALA A 54 -10.54 13.60 -18.51
N THR A 55 -9.72 13.79 -19.53
CA THR A 55 -8.51 13.00 -19.77
C THR A 55 -7.26 13.76 -19.35
N PHE A 56 -6.33 13.04 -18.70
CA PHE A 56 -5.06 13.60 -18.22
C PHE A 56 -3.94 12.59 -18.45
N LEU A 57 -2.75 13.07 -18.78
CA LEU A 57 -1.57 12.22 -18.92
C LEU A 57 -0.98 11.91 -17.54
N HIS A 58 -0.98 10.63 -17.16
CA HIS A 58 -0.28 10.15 -15.98
C HIS A 58 1.03 9.48 -16.41
N THR A 59 2.16 10.18 -16.28
CA THR A 59 3.48 9.66 -16.67
C THR A 59 4.00 8.57 -15.74
N GLY A 60 3.44 8.43 -14.54
CA GLY A 60 3.71 7.35 -13.60
C GLY A 60 5.08 7.41 -12.95
N GLY A 61 5.27 6.64 -11.88
CA GLY A 61 6.61 6.28 -11.42
C GLY A 61 7.39 7.34 -10.64
N HIS A 62 7.02 8.63 -10.65
CA HIS A 62 7.84 9.71 -10.06
C HIS A 62 8.12 9.50 -8.58
N SER A 63 7.09 9.27 -7.76
CA SER A 63 7.24 9.06 -6.32
C SER A 63 7.92 7.73 -5.95
N VAL A 64 7.91 6.75 -6.86
CA VAL A 64 8.54 5.44 -6.65
C VAL A 64 9.91 5.32 -7.29
N SER A 65 10.32 6.27 -8.13
CA SER A 65 11.57 6.23 -8.90
C SER A 65 12.81 6.03 -8.04
N ARG A 66 12.78 6.55 -6.80
CA ARG A 66 13.86 6.44 -5.81
C ARG A 66 13.81 5.18 -4.95
N LEU A 67 12.76 4.37 -5.09
CA LEU A 67 12.58 3.14 -4.31
C LEU A 67 13.04 1.92 -5.11
N SER A 68 13.81 1.06 -4.46
CA SER A 68 14.15 -0.25 -5.01
C SER A 68 12.91 -1.13 -5.16
N ILE A 69 12.99 -2.17 -6.00
CA ILE A 69 11.89 -3.12 -6.20
C ILE A 69 11.49 -3.77 -4.86
N GLY A 70 12.46 -4.14 -4.03
CA GLY A 70 12.22 -4.70 -2.71
C GLY A 70 11.54 -3.72 -1.75
N GLU A 71 11.92 -2.43 -1.77
CA GLU A 71 11.28 -1.41 -0.94
C GLU A 71 9.83 -1.16 -1.35
N ARG A 72 9.57 -1.08 -2.66
CA ARG A 72 8.21 -0.95 -3.20
C ARG A 72 7.33 -2.10 -2.71
N GLN A 73 7.85 -3.33 -2.78
CA GLN A 73 7.13 -4.51 -2.31
C GLN A 73 6.82 -4.42 -0.81
N VAL A 74 7.81 -4.10 0.03
CA VAL A 74 7.63 -4.00 1.48
C VAL A 74 6.59 -2.93 1.85
N PHE A 75 6.71 -1.72 1.29
CA PHE A 75 5.79 -0.63 1.58
C PHE A 75 4.36 -0.92 1.12
N TRP A 76 4.20 -1.54 -0.05
CA TRP A 76 2.88 -1.93 -0.54
C TRP A 76 2.19 -2.91 0.42
N TYR A 77 2.88 -3.97 0.86
CA TYR A 77 2.30 -4.95 1.79
C TYR A 77 2.05 -4.35 3.18
N ARG A 78 2.95 -3.50 3.68
CA ARG A 78 2.75 -2.78 4.95
C ARG A 78 1.47 -1.95 4.92
N ASN A 79 1.26 -1.18 3.84
CA ASN A 79 0.10 -0.32 3.71
C ASN A 79 -1.18 -1.10 3.38
N LEU A 80 -1.10 -2.22 2.66
CA LEU A 80 -2.21 -3.17 2.54
C LEU A 80 -2.67 -3.68 3.91
N LEU A 81 -1.73 -4.15 4.75
CA LEU A 81 -2.04 -4.64 6.10
C LEU A 81 -2.61 -3.53 6.99
N ARG A 82 -2.13 -2.29 6.85
CA ARG A 82 -2.70 -1.13 7.55
C ARG A 82 -4.15 -0.86 7.10
N TYR A 83 -4.41 -0.89 5.79
CA TYR A 83 -5.75 -0.71 5.23
C TYR A 83 -6.70 -1.80 5.72
N TRP A 84 -6.30 -3.07 5.67
CA TRP A 84 -7.12 -4.18 6.16
C TRP A 84 -7.39 -4.09 7.67
N ARG A 85 -6.39 -3.71 8.48
CA ARG A 85 -6.60 -3.48 9.92
C ARG A 85 -7.63 -2.39 10.22
N LYS A 86 -7.72 -1.38 9.37
CA LYS A 86 -8.64 -0.25 9.52
C LYS A 86 -10.07 -0.59 9.12
N HIS A 87 -10.24 -1.47 8.13
CA HIS A 87 -11.51 -1.65 7.44
C HIS A 87 -12.13 -3.04 7.54
N GLU A 88 -11.35 -4.05 7.90
CA GLU A 88 -11.76 -5.45 7.90
C GLU A 88 -11.70 -6.08 9.30
N SER A 89 -12.36 -7.22 9.46
CA SER A 89 -12.37 -7.95 10.73
C SER A 89 -10.98 -8.49 11.11
N ARG A 90 -10.75 -8.71 12.41
CA ARG A 90 -9.49 -9.31 12.90
C ARG A 90 -9.20 -10.68 12.28
N ALA A 91 -10.25 -11.46 12.01
CA ALA A 91 -10.13 -12.75 11.33
C ALA A 91 -9.67 -12.57 9.88
N ALA A 92 -10.26 -11.64 9.15
CA ALA A 92 -9.86 -11.32 7.77
C ALA A 92 -8.39 -10.87 7.71
N VAL A 93 -7.95 -10.02 8.64
CA VAL A 93 -6.54 -9.59 8.76
C VAL A 93 -5.61 -10.78 9.06
N ALA A 94 -6.00 -11.69 9.96
CA ALA A 94 -5.21 -12.87 10.28
C ALA A 94 -5.07 -13.80 9.06
N THR A 95 -6.17 -14.02 8.32
CA THR A 95 -6.17 -14.78 7.08
C THR A 95 -5.26 -14.14 6.04
N LEU A 96 -5.35 -12.82 5.84
CA LEU A 96 -4.47 -12.10 4.90
C LEU A 96 -2.99 -12.25 5.27
N ARG A 97 -2.63 -12.12 6.56
CA ARG A 97 -1.26 -12.34 7.05
C ARG A 97 -0.78 -13.75 6.74
N ALA A 98 -1.62 -14.76 6.95
CA ALA A 98 -1.28 -16.16 6.65
C ALA A 98 -1.03 -16.38 5.15
N ILE A 99 -1.92 -15.85 4.29
CA ILE A 99 -1.78 -15.93 2.83
C ILE A 99 -0.49 -15.24 2.36
N ILE A 100 -0.21 -14.04 2.84
CA ILE A 100 1.02 -13.30 2.48
C ILE A 100 2.26 -14.07 2.95
N THR A 101 2.27 -14.54 4.20
CA THR A 101 3.41 -15.29 4.76
C THR A 101 3.69 -16.55 3.97
N LEU A 102 2.65 -17.34 3.68
CA LEU A 102 2.77 -18.55 2.87
C LEU A 102 3.27 -18.22 1.46
N GLY A 103 2.69 -17.21 0.80
CA GLY A 103 3.09 -16.79 -0.54
C GLY A 103 4.55 -16.31 -0.61
N MET A 104 5.02 -15.56 0.39
CA MET A 104 6.42 -15.14 0.48
C MET A 104 7.36 -16.30 0.80
N GLY A 105 6.92 -17.26 1.62
CA GLY A 105 7.66 -18.50 1.88
C GLY A 105 7.84 -19.32 0.61
N LEU A 106 6.77 -19.52 -0.17
CA LEU A 106 6.82 -20.22 -1.45
C LEU A 106 7.73 -19.51 -2.46
N ARG A 107 7.66 -18.17 -2.57
CA ARG A 107 8.55 -17.39 -3.43
C ARG A 107 10.01 -17.48 -2.99
N SER A 108 10.25 -17.51 -1.67
CA SER A 108 11.60 -17.68 -1.13
C SER A 108 12.15 -19.06 -1.49
N PHE A 109 11.36 -20.12 -1.32
CA PHE A 109 11.73 -21.47 -1.72
C PHE A 109 12.02 -21.56 -3.22
N ALA A 110 11.11 -21.03 -4.06
CA ALA A 110 11.30 -20.98 -5.52
C ALA A 110 12.62 -20.27 -5.90
N THR A 111 12.95 -19.18 -5.22
CA THR A 111 14.19 -18.43 -5.45
C THR A 111 15.44 -19.24 -5.07
N LEU A 112 15.37 -20.02 -3.99
CA LEU A 112 16.48 -20.88 -3.56
C LEU A 112 16.75 -22.06 -4.50
N VAL A 113 15.72 -22.56 -5.19
CA VAL A 113 15.84 -23.67 -6.15
C VAL A 113 16.09 -23.20 -7.59
N GLY A 114 16.43 -21.91 -7.78
CA GLY A 114 16.80 -21.35 -9.09
C GLY A 114 15.66 -20.74 -9.90
N SER A 115 14.42 -20.76 -9.39
CA SER A 115 13.22 -20.17 -10.02
C SER A 115 12.90 -18.78 -9.44
N GLY A 116 13.93 -17.96 -9.22
CA GLY A 116 13.81 -16.61 -8.67
C GLY A 116 13.32 -15.57 -9.68
N PRO A 117 13.05 -14.33 -9.24
CA PRO A 117 12.65 -13.26 -10.14
C PRO A 117 13.78 -12.87 -11.10
N GLU A 118 13.45 -12.67 -12.38
CA GLU A 118 14.43 -12.32 -13.42
C GLU A 118 15.03 -10.91 -13.24
N ASN A 119 14.25 -9.99 -12.66
CA ASN A 119 14.59 -8.57 -12.57
C ASN A 119 15.32 -8.18 -11.27
N ALA A 120 15.73 -9.15 -10.44
CA ALA A 120 16.42 -8.85 -9.18
C ALA A 120 17.37 -9.99 -8.76
N PRO A 121 18.53 -9.68 -8.15
CA PRO A 121 19.40 -10.70 -7.58
C PRO A 121 18.66 -11.56 -6.53
N PRO A 122 18.88 -12.89 -6.49
CA PRO A 122 18.19 -13.79 -5.54
C PRO A 122 18.30 -13.34 -4.08
N ALA A 123 19.48 -12.87 -3.66
CA ALA A 123 19.70 -12.41 -2.29
C ALA A 123 18.87 -11.15 -1.96
N GLU A 124 18.66 -10.25 -2.92
CA GLU A 124 17.82 -9.06 -2.73
C GLU A 124 16.35 -9.44 -2.62
N ALA A 125 15.88 -10.31 -3.51
CA ALA A 125 14.51 -10.83 -3.48
C ALA A 125 14.20 -11.53 -2.14
N LEU A 126 15.09 -12.41 -1.68
CA LEU A 126 14.94 -13.11 -0.40
C LEU A 126 14.88 -12.13 0.79
N ARG A 127 15.70 -11.07 0.79
CA ARG A 127 15.62 -10.02 1.82
C ARG A 127 14.29 -9.28 1.78
N ALA A 128 13.77 -8.96 0.59
CA ALA A 128 12.47 -8.31 0.45
C ALA A 128 11.34 -9.20 0.97
N TYR A 129 11.33 -10.49 0.61
CA TYR A 129 10.32 -11.46 1.07
C TYR A 129 10.37 -11.63 2.59
N ALA A 130 11.56 -11.76 3.18
CA ALA A 130 11.74 -11.85 4.63
C ALA A 130 11.21 -10.61 5.35
N ARG A 131 11.45 -9.41 4.81
CA ARG A 131 10.90 -8.15 5.35
C ARG A 131 9.37 -8.13 5.28
N VAL A 132 8.77 -8.56 4.18
CA VAL A 132 7.29 -8.64 4.06
C VAL A 132 6.70 -9.65 5.05
N ILE A 133 7.35 -10.79 5.28
CA ILE A 133 6.95 -11.73 6.33
C ILE A 133 7.03 -11.06 7.71
N GLY A 134 8.08 -10.28 7.96
CA GLY A 134 8.22 -9.46 9.17
C GLY A 134 7.03 -8.53 9.40
N GLU A 135 6.55 -7.83 8.36
CA GLU A 135 5.34 -6.98 8.46
C GLU A 135 4.08 -7.78 8.86
N CYS A 136 4.01 -9.07 8.53
CA CYS A 136 2.90 -9.95 8.88
C CYS A 136 2.95 -10.44 10.34
N THR A 137 4.16 -10.55 10.92
CA THR A 137 4.38 -11.06 12.29
C THR A 137 4.43 -9.96 13.33
N LEU A 138 4.87 -8.75 12.97
CA LEU A 138 4.87 -7.60 13.87
C LEU A 138 3.44 -7.32 14.37
N ARG A 139 3.25 -7.47 15.69
CA ARG A 139 2.11 -6.95 16.45
C ARG A 139 2.51 -5.58 17.01
N GLY A 140 2.70 -4.59 16.13
CA GLY A 140 3.07 -3.23 16.55
C GLY A 140 1.95 -2.22 16.22
N PRO A 141 1.61 -1.28 17.13
CA PRO A 141 0.76 -0.15 16.79
C PRO A 141 1.48 0.66 15.73
N ASP A 142 0.80 0.92 14.62
CA ASP A 142 1.07 1.94 13.61
C ASP A 142 2.49 2.57 13.68
N GLY A 143 3.50 1.76 13.33
CA GLY A 143 4.90 2.16 13.41
C GLY A 143 5.11 3.51 12.73
N GLY A 144 5.63 4.45 13.51
CA GLY A 144 5.98 5.80 13.07
C GLY A 144 6.91 5.80 11.86
N ASN A 145 6.86 6.90 11.13
CA ASN A 145 7.58 7.10 9.88
C ASN A 145 9.09 6.88 10.06
N PRO A 146 9.69 5.79 9.52
CA PRO A 146 11.13 5.57 9.62
C PRO A 146 11.96 6.58 8.79
N MET A 147 11.32 7.40 7.96
CA MET A 147 11.98 8.47 7.18
C MET A 147 11.91 9.84 7.87
N ALA A 148 11.20 10.00 8.99
CA ALA A 148 11.24 11.24 9.78
C ALA A 148 12.61 11.42 10.48
N ASP A 149 13.40 10.36 10.63
CA ASP A 149 14.68 10.33 11.33
C ASP A 149 15.91 10.59 10.41
N LYS A 150 15.69 10.95 9.13
CA LYS A 150 16.77 11.24 8.17
C LYS A 150 16.80 12.68 7.67
N GLY A 151 16.15 13.60 8.38
CA GLY A 151 16.07 15.04 8.03
C GLY A 151 17.01 15.95 8.83
N GLY A 152 18.12 15.42 9.35
CA GLY A 152 19.08 16.18 10.16
C GLY A 152 20.51 16.02 9.65
N GLN A 153 20.83 16.67 8.53
CA GLN A 153 22.15 17.20 8.19
C GLN A 153 22.02 18.23 7.07
#